data_AF-A0A4R4UVZ4-F1
#
_entry.id   AF-A0A4R4UVZ4-F1
#
_cell.length_a   1.000
_cell.length_b   1.000
_cell.length_c   1.000
_cell.angle_alpha   90.00
_cell.angle_beta   90.00
_cell.angle_gamma   90.00
#
_symmetry.space_group_name_H-M   'P 1'
#
loop_
_entity.id
_entity.type
_entity.pdbx_description
1 polymer ?
#
loop_
_entity_poly.entity_id
_entity_poly.type
_entity_poly.pdbx_seq_one_letter_code
_entity_poly.pdbx_strand_id
1 'polypeptide(L)'
;MTLAHAYAQLGIPAQVRAVDLAITNVSDMTVISRGTLTPRWEDSMIHGHTIVWLPTLDHLIDVTAEQFPEIAALDEGPVVAGRAGPQAAQDPAERVHFKRKHLRMTYTLAPLETTVALLDHPVPRASMSDYRRRGVNVATAAVAILADSLPRMRLPQVPHRRAAALIEAVRDLPEHPHAEGRRFLRCRWRIGGIGVHTGRDAEGIPTPRFCSNAAPVRCTTWAPTI
;
A
#
# COMPACT_ATOMS: atom_id res chain seq x y z
N MET A 1 -1.69 2.48 -7.03
CA MET A 1 -1.60 3.90 -6.58
C MET A 1 -2.01 4.13 -5.12
N THR A 2 -3.06 3.49 -4.60
CA THR A 2 -3.48 3.58 -3.17
C THR A 2 -2.31 3.52 -2.19
N LEU A 3 -1.47 2.50 -2.31
CA LEU A 3 -0.36 2.26 -1.38
C LEU A 3 0.72 3.35 -1.48
N ALA A 4 1.01 3.87 -2.68
CA ALA A 4 1.92 5.00 -2.84
C ALA A 4 1.41 6.26 -2.11
N HIS A 5 0.10 6.53 -2.19
CA HIS A 5 -0.51 7.61 -1.40
C HIS A 5 -0.45 7.36 0.10
N ALA A 6 -0.62 6.10 0.56
CA ALA A 6 -0.51 5.76 1.96
C ALA A 6 0.90 6.05 2.51
N TYR A 7 1.95 5.59 1.82
CA TYR A 7 3.34 5.90 2.17
C TYR A 7 3.61 7.41 2.20
N ALA A 8 3.10 8.16 1.22
CA ALA A 8 3.23 9.61 1.20
C ALA A 8 2.62 10.29 2.44
N GLN A 9 1.49 9.78 2.97
CA GLN A 9 0.92 10.29 4.22
C GLN A 9 1.81 10.03 5.45
N LEU A 10 2.62 8.98 5.41
CA LEU A 10 3.60 8.64 6.45
C LEU A 10 4.92 9.41 6.28
N GLY A 11 5.04 10.24 5.25
CA GLY A 11 6.27 10.96 4.91
C GLY A 11 7.34 10.07 4.26
N ILE A 12 6.92 8.97 3.64
CA ILE A 12 7.80 8.05 2.92
C ILE A 12 7.56 8.29 1.42
N PRO A 13 8.55 8.80 0.67
CA PRO A 13 8.45 8.93 -0.77
C PRO A 13 8.18 7.56 -1.39
N ALA A 14 7.11 7.46 -2.18
CA ALA A 14 6.69 6.22 -2.82
C ALA A 14 6.19 6.51 -4.23
N GLN A 15 6.54 5.64 -5.17
CA GLN A 15 6.19 5.76 -6.57
C GLN A 15 5.57 4.45 -7.03
N VAL A 16 4.56 4.50 -7.89
CA VAL A 16 4.19 3.31 -8.65
C VAL A 16 5.19 3.19 -9.79
N ARG A 17 5.75 2.00 -10.00
CA ARG A 17 6.67 1.71 -11.12
C ARG A 17 6.15 0.52 -11.90
N ALA A 18 6.17 0.62 -13.22
CA ALA A 18 6.00 -0.55 -14.08
C ALA A 18 7.25 -1.43 -14.01
N VAL A 19 7.05 -2.74 -14.08
CA VAL A 19 8.13 -3.73 -13.97
C VAL A 19 7.92 -4.89 -14.92
N ASP A 20 9.02 -5.47 -15.37
CA ASP A 20 9.07 -6.87 -15.78
C ASP A 20 9.38 -7.73 -14.54
N LEU A 21 8.69 -8.85 -14.41
CA LEU A 21 8.90 -9.81 -13.33
C LEU A 21 9.18 -11.18 -13.95
N ALA A 22 10.40 -11.68 -13.76
CA ALA A 22 10.75 -13.07 -14.07
C ALA A 22 10.73 -13.92 -12.79
N ILE A 23 9.99 -15.03 -12.82
CA ILE A 23 9.93 -16.03 -11.74
C ILE A 23 10.71 -17.25 -12.19
N THR A 24 11.72 -17.62 -11.41
CA THR A 24 12.66 -18.70 -11.72
C THR A 24 12.65 -19.74 -10.61
N ASN A 25 12.60 -21.02 -10.94
CA ASN A 25 12.85 -22.08 -9.96
C ASN A 25 14.34 -22.11 -9.63
N VAL A 26 14.70 -22.03 -8.35
CA VAL A 26 16.11 -22.00 -7.92
C VAL A 26 16.82 -23.33 -8.08
N SER A 27 16.10 -24.47 -8.15
CA SER A 27 16.74 -25.78 -8.23
C SER A 27 17.35 -26.08 -9.59
N ASP A 28 16.69 -25.64 -10.66
CA ASP A 28 17.08 -25.91 -12.05
C ASP A 28 17.29 -24.63 -12.88
N MET A 29 17.12 -23.46 -12.24
CA MET A 29 17.23 -22.14 -12.87
C MET A 29 16.28 -21.93 -14.06
N THR A 30 15.20 -22.72 -14.14
CA THR A 30 14.19 -22.57 -15.19
C THR A 30 13.30 -21.38 -14.91
N VAL A 31 13.07 -20.54 -15.93
CA VAL A 31 12.09 -19.45 -15.83
C VAL A 31 10.70 -20.05 -16.02
N ILE A 32 9.90 -19.99 -14.96
CA ILE A 32 8.57 -20.62 -14.91
C ILE A 32 7.51 -19.64 -15.45
N SER A 33 7.65 -18.34 -15.15
CA SER A 33 6.67 -17.34 -15.53
C SER A 33 7.33 -15.97 -15.73
N ARG A 34 6.70 -15.13 -16.57
CA ARG A 34 7.10 -13.74 -16.84
C ARG A 34 5.91 -12.80 -16.91
N GLY A 35 5.97 -11.70 -16.17
CA GLY A 35 5.19 -10.49 -16.45
C GLY A 35 5.73 -9.77 -17.70
N THR A 36 4.89 -9.05 -18.45
CA THR A 36 5.33 -8.47 -19.73
C THR A 36 6.14 -7.18 -19.59
N LEU A 37 7.16 -7.03 -20.48
CA LEU A 37 8.07 -5.88 -20.64
C LEU A 37 7.42 -4.61 -21.20
N THR A 38 6.19 -4.69 -21.70
CA THR A 38 5.48 -3.55 -22.30
C THR A 38 4.09 -3.43 -21.67
N PRO A 39 3.98 -2.75 -20.52
CA PRO A 39 2.68 -2.54 -19.91
C PRO A 39 1.79 -1.77 -20.88
N ARG A 40 0.56 -2.25 -21.12
CA ARG A 40 -0.41 -1.61 -21.99
C ARG A 40 -1.80 -1.61 -21.36
N TRP A 41 -2.65 -0.70 -21.83
CA TRP A 41 -4.06 -0.68 -21.47
C TRP A 41 -4.87 -1.36 -22.57
N GLU A 42 -5.80 -2.23 -22.19
CA GLU A 42 -6.74 -2.92 -23.07
C GLU A 42 -8.02 -3.16 -22.26
N ASP A 43 -9.19 -2.83 -22.79
CA ASP A 43 -10.49 -2.96 -22.12
C ASP A 43 -10.56 -2.37 -20.70
N SER A 44 -9.92 -1.21 -20.49
CA SER A 44 -9.77 -0.54 -19.19
C SER A 44 -8.99 -1.34 -18.14
N MET A 45 -8.31 -2.40 -18.55
CA MET A 45 -7.42 -3.20 -17.73
C MET A 45 -5.96 -2.94 -18.12
N ILE A 46 -5.08 -2.98 -17.12
CA ILE A 46 -3.65 -2.94 -17.34
C ILE A 46 -3.13 -4.35 -17.62
N HIS A 47 -2.54 -4.55 -18.79
CA HIS A 47 -1.74 -5.72 -19.13
C HIS A 47 -0.28 -5.39 -18.90
N GLY A 48 0.21 -5.73 -17.72
CA GLY A 48 1.54 -5.42 -17.25
C GLY A 48 1.63 -5.69 -15.77
N HIS A 49 2.78 -5.40 -15.18
CA HIS A 49 2.94 -5.52 -13.74
C HIS A 49 3.45 -4.22 -13.13
N THR A 50 2.96 -3.90 -11.93
CA THR A 50 3.32 -2.68 -11.23
C THR A 50 3.62 -2.95 -9.78
N ILE A 51 4.62 -2.25 -9.26
CA ILE A 51 4.98 -2.27 -7.84
C ILE A 51 4.81 -0.89 -7.23
N VAL A 52 4.93 -0.82 -5.91
CA VAL A 52 5.31 0.42 -5.22
C VAL A 52 6.81 0.40 -4.93
N TRP A 53 7.53 1.36 -5.49
CA TRP A 53 8.94 1.62 -5.24
C TRP A 53 9.13 2.68 -4.16
N LEU A 54 9.97 2.38 -3.17
CA LEU A 54 10.34 3.26 -2.06
C LEU A 54 11.80 3.68 -2.24
N PRO A 55 12.10 4.72 -3.05
CA PRO A 55 13.46 5.05 -3.47
C PRO A 55 14.40 5.37 -2.30
N THR A 56 13.90 6.01 -1.23
CA THR A 56 14.73 6.34 -0.06
C THR A 56 15.09 5.13 0.79
N LEU A 57 14.36 4.03 0.64
CA LEU A 57 14.61 2.78 1.34
C LEU A 57 15.25 1.74 0.43
N ASP A 58 15.29 1.97 -0.88
CA ASP A 58 15.72 0.99 -1.89
C ASP A 58 14.91 -0.32 -1.80
N HIS A 59 13.60 -0.19 -1.53
CA HIS A 59 12.66 -1.30 -1.37
C HIS A 59 11.53 -1.22 -2.39
N LEU A 60 11.12 -2.38 -2.90
CA LEU A 60 9.87 -2.57 -3.60
C LEU A 60 8.84 -3.28 -2.72
N ILE A 61 7.58 -3.00 -3.03
CA ILE A 61 6.42 -3.69 -2.48
C ILE A 61 5.53 -4.09 -3.64
N ASP A 62 5.23 -5.37 -3.70
CA ASP A 62 4.32 -5.96 -4.66
C ASP A 62 3.19 -6.69 -3.93
N VAL A 63 2.04 -6.05 -3.91
CA VAL A 63 0.80 -6.57 -3.30
C VAL A 63 -0.01 -7.44 -4.26
N THR A 64 0.39 -7.51 -5.52
CA THR A 64 -0.29 -8.31 -6.56
C THR A 64 0.58 -9.46 -7.07
N ALA A 65 1.70 -9.75 -6.41
CA ALA A 65 2.59 -10.87 -6.75
C ALA A 65 1.85 -12.21 -6.79
N GLU A 66 0.83 -12.40 -5.96
CA GLU A 66 0.01 -13.62 -5.91
C GLU A 66 -0.94 -13.77 -7.11
N GLN A 67 -0.97 -12.83 -8.05
CA GLN A 67 -1.61 -13.07 -9.35
C GLN A 67 -0.85 -14.15 -10.17
N PHE A 68 0.41 -14.41 -9.84
CA PHE A 68 1.20 -15.49 -10.41
C PHE A 68 0.99 -16.76 -9.58
N PRO A 69 0.45 -17.85 -10.16
CA PRO A 69 0.08 -19.06 -9.41
C PRO A 69 1.24 -19.67 -8.61
N GLU A 70 2.47 -19.56 -9.11
CA GLU A 70 3.67 -20.07 -8.45
C GLU A 70 3.95 -19.32 -7.15
N ILE A 71 3.70 -18.01 -7.13
CA ILE A 71 3.86 -17.18 -5.93
C ILE A 71 2.68 -17.40 -4.98
N ALA A 72 1.45 -17.46 -5.51
CA ALA A 72 0.25 -17.72 -4.72
C ALA A 72 0.35 -19.03 -3.94
N ALA A 73 0.90 -20.08 -4.56
CA ALA A 73 1.10 -21.38 -3.92
C ALA A 73 2.03 -21.34 -2.70
N LEU A 74 2.80 -20.26 -2.51
CA LEU A 74 3.67 -20.11 -1.34
C LEU A 74 2.92 -19.61 -0.09
N ASP A 75 1.77 -18.92 -0.25
CA ASP A 75 0.92 -18.37 0.81
C ASP A 75 1.71 -17.63 1.92
N GLU A 76 2.47 -16.60 1.54
CA GLU A 76 3.19 -15.74 2.51
C GLU A 76 2.90 -14.24 2.31
N GLY A 77 1.89 -13.91 1.51
CA GLY A 77 1.41 -12.54 1.32
C GLY A 77 2.30 -11.69 0.40
N PRO A 78 2.23 -10.35 0.56
CA PRO A 78 2.86 -9.40 -0.35
C PRO A 78 4.38 -9.54 -0.37
N VAL A 79 4.99 -9.34 -1.53
CA VAL A 79 6.44 -9.32 -1.65
C VAL A 79 6.95 -7.96 -1.19
N VAL A 80 7.86 -7.97 -0.22
CA VAL A 80 8.63 -6.81 0.22
C VAL A 80 10.09 -7.14 0.04
N ALA A 81 10.78 -6.45 -0.87
CA ALA A 81 12.16 -6.78 -1.21
C ALA A 81 13.00 -5.51 -1.31
N GLY A 82 14.17 -5.52 -0.67
CA GLY A 82 15.21 -4.51 -0.86
C GLY A 82 16.21 -4.94 -1.92
N ARG A 83 16.89 -4.00 -2.58
CA ARG A 83 18.12 -4.35 -3.32
C ARG A 83 19.21 -4.64 -2.29
N ALA A 84 19.65 -5.89 -2.21
CA ALA A 84 20.72 -6.28 -1.31
C ALA A 84 22.09 -6.27 -2.03
N GLY A 85 23.07 -5.61 -1.44
CA GLY A 85 24.49 -5.75 -1.76
C GLY A 85 25.13 -4.64 -2.61
N PRO A 86 26.49 -4.54 -2.61
CA PRO A 86 27.24 -3.50 -3.34
C PRO A 86 27.03 -3.52 -4.87
N GLN A 87 26.51 -4.62 -5.43
CA GLN A 87 26.12 -4.74 -6.83
C GLN A 87 24.86 -3.95 -7.20
N ALA A 88 24.03 -3.55 -6.23
CA ALA A 88 22.82 -2.76 -6.46
C ALA A 88 23.12 -1.37 -7.06
N ALA A 89 24.27 -0.77 -6.70
CA ALA A 89 24.68 0.53 -7.19
C ALA A 89 25.18 0.52 -8.64
N GLN A 90 25.42 -0.67 -9.23
CA GLN A 90 26.07 -0.83 -10.53
C GLN A 90 25.22 -1.54 -11.59
N ASP A 91 24.01 -1.99 -11.26
CA ASP A 91 23.16 -2.65 -12.25
C ASP A 91 22.41 -1.62 -13.11
N PRO A 92 22.77 -1.47 -14.40
CA PRO A 92 22.17 -0.49 -15.30
C PRO A 92 20.70 -0.82 -15.63
N ALA A 93 20.24 -2.04 -15.35
CA ALA A 93 18.87 -2.47 -15.60
C ALA A 93 17.94 -2.28 -14.39
N GLU A 94 18.39 -1.61 -13.32
CA GLU A 94 17.61 -1.36 -12.10
C GLU A 94 16.92 -2.63 -11.56
N ARG A 95 17.62 -3.79 -11.53
CA ARG A 95 17.00 -5.04 -11.10
C ARG A 95 17.01 -5.19 -9.59
N VAL A 96 15.96 -5.84 -9.11
CA VAL A 96 15.81 -6.29 -7.73
C VAL A 96 15.61 -7.80 -7.76
N HIS A 97 16.55 -8.51 -7.16
CA HIS A 97 16.47 -9.97 -7.02
C HIS A 97 16.00 -10.31 -5.61
N PHE A 98 15.03 -11.22 -5.53
CA PHE A 98 14.48 -11.67 -4.27
C PHE A 98 14.26 -13.18 -4.32
N LYS A 99 14.73 -13.88 -3.30
CA LYS A 99 14.50 -15.32 -3.15
C LYS A 99 13.42 -15.54 -2.09
N ARG A 100 12.42 -16.35 -2.43
CA ARG A 100 11.35 -16.79 -1.53
C ARG A 100 11.16 -18.28 -1.70
N LYS A 101 11.49 -19.06 -0.66
CA LYS A 101 11.56 -20.53 -0.72
C LYS A 101 12.38 -21.00 -1.94
N HIS A 102 11.74 -21.71 -2.87
CA HIS A 102 12.34 -22.27 -4.08
C HIS A 102 12.19 -21.36 -5.31
N LEU A 103 11.62 -20.17 -5.16
CA LEU A 103 11.47 -19.21 -6.25
C LEU A 103 12.47 -18.06 -6.12
N ARG A 104 13.09 -17.69 -7.24
CA ARG A 104 13.79 -16.44 -7.43
C ARG A 104 12.93 -15.53 -8.29
N MET A 105 12.54 -14.40 -7.72
CA MET A 105 11.89 -13.32 -8.44
C MET A 105 12.94 -12.30 -8.85
N THR A 106 12.88 -11.88 -10.10
CA THR A 106 13.71 -10.81 -10.64
C THR A 106 12.78 -9.73 -11.19
N TYR A 107 12.71 -8.62 -10.47
CA TYR A 107 12.01 -7.43 -10.90
C TYR A 107 12.99 -6.56 -11.68
N THR A 108 12.60 -6.14 -12.88
CA THR A 108 13.35 -5.17 -13.69
C THR A 108 12.47 -3.93 -13.79
N LEU A 109 12.93 -2.79 -13.24
CA LEU A 109 12.14 -1.56 -13.33
C LEU A 109 12.10 -1.10 -14.79
N ALA A 110 10.89 -0.80 -15.28
CA ALA A 110 10.74 -0.19 -16.59
C ALA A 110 11.31 1.25 -16.56
N PRO A 111 11.72 1.79 -17.72
CA PRO A 111 12.03 3.22 -17.86
C PRO A 111 10.94 4.10 -17.27
N LEU A 112 11.33 5.27 -16.75
CA LEU A 112 10.40 6.15 -16.05
C LEU A 112 9.29 6.64 -17.01
N GLU A 113 9.63 6.88 -18.27
CA GLU A 113 8.72 7.31 -19.33
C GLU A 113 7.60 6.30 -19.55
N THR A 114 7.92 5.00 -19.51
CA THR A 114 6.94 3.90 -19.60
C THR A 114 5.98 3.94 -18.42
N THR A 115 6.49 4.17 -17.21
CA THR A 115 5.66 4.29 -16.02
C THR A 115 4.75 5.52 -16.09
N VAL A 116 5.28 6.67 -16.54
CA VAL A 116 4.50 7.90 -16.71
C VAL A 116 3.39 7.69 -17.72
N ALA A 117 3.70 7.16 -18.91
CA ALA A 117 2.70 6.88 -19.95
C ALA A 117 1.59 5.95 -19.44
N LEU A 118 1.94 4.93 -18.66
CA LEU A 118 0.99 4.03 -18.02
C LEU A 118 0.05 4.75 -17.04
N LEU A 119 0.60 5.62 -16.18
CA LEU A 119 -0.15 6.33 -15.14
C LEU A 119 -0.94 7.53 -15.68
N ASP A 120 -0.52 8.10 -16.80
CA ASP A 120 -1.22 9.20 -17.48
C ASP A 120 -2.43 8.73 -18.32
N HIS A 121 -2.67 7.43 -18.40
CA HIS A 121 -3.86 6.90 -19.05
C HIS A 121 -5.17 7.43 -18.40
N PRO A 122 -6.25 7.65 -19.16
CA PRO A 122 -7.50 8.20 -18.61
C PRO A 122 -8.11 7.38 -17.46
N VAL A 123 -7.96 6.05 -17.49
CA VAL A 123 -8.51 5.14 -16.46
C VAL A 123 -7.95 5.43 -15.07
N PRO A 124 -6.63 5.35 -14.81
CA PRO A 124 -6.09 5.67 -13.49
C PRO A 124 -6.31 7.15 -13.12
N ARG A 125 -6.30 8.07 -14.10
CA ARG A 125 -6.55 9.50 -13.88
C ARG A 125 -7.95 9.78 -13.36
N ALA A 126 -8.97 9.12 -13.92
CA ALA A 126 -10.36 9.29 -13.50
C ALA A 126 -10.61 8.90 -12.03
N SER A 127 -9.80 7.99 -11.48
CA SER A 127 -9.94 7.50 -10.10
C SER A 127 -8.90 8.07 -9.12
N MET A 128 -8.12 9.10 -9.49
CA MET A 128 -7.04 9.64 -8.65
C MET A 128 -7.50 10.10 -7.26
N SER A 129 -8.64 10.78 -7.17
CA SER A 129 -9.21 11.23 -5.90
C SER A 129 -9.57 10.04 -5.00
N ASP A 130 -10.09 8.96 -5.57
CA ASP A 130 -10.43 7.74 -4.85
C ASP A 130 -9.19 6.99 -4.38
N TYR A 131 -8.15 6.87 -5.22
CA TYR A 131 -6.88 6.28 -4.79
C TYR A 131 -6.23 7.07 -3.67
N ARG A 132 -6.28 8.40 -3.71
CA ARG A 132 -5.82 9.27 -2.63
C ARG A 132 -6.61 9.03 -1.36
N ARG A 133 -7.95 9.03 -1.42
CA ARG A 133 -8.82 8.78 -0.26
C ARG A 133 -8.56 7.41 0.36
N ARG A 134 -8.49 6.36 -0.46
CA ARG A 134 -8.16 5.00 0.00
C ARG A 134 -6.77 4.96 0.63
N GLY A 135 -5.79 5.67 0.06
CA GLY A 135 -4.43 5.75 0.60
C GLY A 135 -4.38 6.39 1.99
N VAL A 136 -5.14 7.48 2.20
CA VAL A 136 -5.31 8.08 3.54
C VAL A 136 -5.90 7.09 4.52
N ASN A 137 -6.96 6.37 4.13
CA ASN A 137 -7.58 5.37 5.01
C ASN A 137 -6.59 4.26 5.41
N VAL A 138 -5.78 3.76 4.46
CA VAL A 138 -4.73 2.76 4.73
C VAL A 138 -3.68 3.32 5.68
N ALA A 139 -3.20 4.55 5.46
CA ALA A 139 -2.22 5.18 6.34
C ALA A 139 -2.75 5.37 7.76
N THR A 140 -4.00 5.84 7.91
CA THR A 140 -4.66 5.99 9.21
C THR A 140 -4.77 4.65 9.93
N ALA A 141 -5.18 3.59 9.22
CA ALA A 141 -5.25 2.25 9.79
C ALA A 141 -3.87 1.72 10.23
N ALA A 142 -2.84 1.92 9.41
CA ALA A 142 -1.47 1.53 9.75
C ALA A 142 -0.94 2.27 11.00
N VAL A 143 -1.18 3.58 11.09
CA VAL A 143 -0.81 4.38 12.27
C VAL A 143 -1.53 3.87 13.52
N ALA A 144 -2.83 3.59 13.45
CA ALA A 144 -3.58 3.07 14.58
C ALA A 144 -3.03 1.71 15.05
N ILE A 145 -2.76 0.78 14.12
CA ILE A 145 -2.17 -0.53 14.43
C ILE A 145 -0.79 -0.35 15.08
N LEU A 146 0.06 0.51 14.54
CA LEU A 146 1.39 0.78 15.09
C LEU A 146 1.33 1.48 16.46
N ALA A 147 0.36 2.37 16.67
CA ALA A 147 0.14 3.00 17.96
C ALA A 147 -0.28 1.98 19.03
N ASP A 148 -1.08 0.98 18.67
CA ASP A 148 -1.47 -0.08 19.60
C ASP A 148 -0.37 -1.13 19.82
N SER A 149 0.44 -1.45 18.80
CA SER A 149 1.37 -2.59 18.83
C SER A 149 2.83 -2.22 19.12
N LEU A 150 3.29 -1.03 18.74
CA LEU A 150 4.68 -0.60 18.96
C LEU A 150 4.82 -0.07 20.39
N PRO A 151 5.78 -0.55 21.21
CA PRO A 151 6.03 0.06 22.52
C PRO A 151 6.55 1.50 22.37
N ARG A 152 6.16 2.43 23.28
CA ARG A 152 6.64 3.84 23.25
C ARG A 152 8.17 3.94 23.21
N MET A 153 8.87 3.07 23.94
CA MET A 153 10.34 3.01 23.96
C MET A 153 10.97 2.71 22.59
N ARG A 154 10.23 2.14 21.64
CA ARG A 154 10.71 1.84 20.28
C ARG A 154 10.36 2.92 19.26
N LEU A 155 9.58 3.94 19.61
CA LEU A 155 9.29 5.05 18.70
C LEU A 155 10.53 5.77 18.17
N PRO A 156 11.60 6.01 18.96
CA PRO A 156 12.83 6.61 18.44
C PRO A 156 13.52 5.78 17.36
N GLN A 157 13.19 4.49 17.23
CA GLN A 157 13.73 3.60 16.21
C GLN A 157 12.98 3.69 14.87
N VAL A 158 11.84 4.38 14.82
CA VAL A 158 11.10 4.59 13.57
C VAL A 158 11.84 5.63 12.72
N PRO A 159 12.41 5.26 11.56
CA PRO A 159 13.29 6.13 10.80
C PRO A 159 12.57 7.34 10.19
N HIS A 160 11.25 7.28 10.05
CA HIS A 160 10.44 8.32 9.43
C HIS A 160 9.77 9.20 10.48
N ARG A 161 10.29 10.43 10.64
CA ARG A 161 9.83 11.40 11.68
C ARG A 161 8.32 11.66 11.64
N ARG A 162 7.73 11.80 10.45
CA ARG A 162 6.29 12.02 10.31
C ARG A 162 5.49 10.81 10.77
N ALA A 163 5.89 9.60 10.38
CA ALA A 163 5.25 8.37 10.87
C ALA A 163 5.36 8.26 12.39
N ALA A 164 6.55 8.48 12.96
CA ALA A 164 6.76 8.46 14.42
C ALA A 164 5.86 9.45 15.15
N ALA A 165 5.78 10.70 14.66
CA ALA A 165 4.94 11.74 15.22
C ALA A 165 3.45 11.39 15.15
N LEU A 166 2.98 10.83 14.04
CA LEU A 166 1.59 10.38 13.89
C LEU A 166 1.26 9.23 14.85
N ILE A 167 2.17 8.26 15.01
CA ILE A 167 1.99 7.14 15.92
C ILE A 167 1.91 7.64 17.37
N GLU A 168 2.77 8.58 17.78
CA GLU A 168 2.69 9.16 19.13
C GLU A 168 1.40 9.96 19.32
N ALA A 169 1.05 10.82 18.36
CA ALA A 169 -0.14 11.67 18.44
C ALA A 169 -1.44 10.86 18.59
N VAL A 170 -1.55 9.70 17.93
CA VAL A 170 -2.75 8.86 17.99
C VAL A 170 -2.92 8.15 19.33
N ARG A 171 -1.85 7.90 20.10
CA ARG A 171 -1.93 7.18 21.39
C ARG A 171 -2.75 7.90 22.45
N ASP A 172 -2.70 9.23 22.42
CA ASP A 172 -3.33 10.07 23.43
C ASP A 172 -4.71 10.57 22.99
N LEU A 173 -5.20 10.12 21.82
CA LEU A 173 -6.53 10.47 21.35
C LEU A 173 -7.60 9.70 22.13
N PRO A 174 -8.63 10.38 22.65
CA PRO A 174 -9.76 9.72 23.31
C PRO A 174 -10.51 8.82 22.33
N GLU A 175 -10.83 7.60 22.76
CA GLU A 175 -11.69 6.71 21.98
C GLU A 175 -13.10 7.30 21.91
N HIS A 176 -13.52 7.71 20.70
CA HIS A 176 -14.88 8.14 20.46
C HIS A 176 -15.68 6.95 19.90
N PRO A 177 -16.70 6.45 20.62
CA PRO A 177 -17.57 5.41 20.07
C PRO A 177 -18.32 5.97 18.85
N HIS A 178 -18.21 5.28 17.72
CA HIS A 178 -18.96 5.64 16.53
C HIS A 178 -20.39 5.08 16.64
N ALA A 179 -21.39 5.87 16.23
CA ALA A 179 -22.82 5.54 16.36
C ALA A 179 -23.28 4.25 15.64
N GLU A 180 -22.43 3.66 14.79
CA GLU A 180 -22.70 2.41 14.06
C GLU A 180 -21.80 1.23 14.51
N GLY A 181 -21.11 1.33 15.65
CA GLY A 181 -20.24 0.25 16.16
C GLY A 181 -18.97 -0.01 15.34
N ARG A 182 -18.73 0.72 14.23
CA ARG A 182 -17.48 0.66 13.47
C ARG A 182 -16.48 1.66 14.03
N ARG A 183 -15.55 1.17 14.85
CA ARG A 183 -14.47 1.95 15.48
C ARG A 183 -13.43 2.34 14.43
N PHE A 184 -13.47 3.57 13.93
CA PHE A 184 -12.45 4.08 13.01
C PHE A 184 -11.18 4.63 13.70
N LEU A 185 -11.13 4.65 15.03
CA LEU A 185 -9.95 5.08 15.79
C LEU A 185 -9.37 4.02 16.73
N ARG A 186 -9.88 2.79 16.70
CA ARG A 186 -9.22 1.62 17.30
C ARG A 186 -9.82 0.35 16.69
N CYS A 187 -9.34 -0.02 15.51
CA CYS A 187 -9.55 -1.38 15.02
C CYS A 187 -8.69 -2.30 15.87
N ARG A 188 -9.27 -2.82 16.96
CA ARG A 188 -8.71 -3.98 17.66
C ARG A 188 -8.81 -5.17 16.71
N TRP A 189 -7.81 -5.35 15.85
CA TRP A 189 -7.67 -6.54 15.02
C TRP A 189 -7.46 -7.73 15.95
N ARG A 190 -8.52 -8.50 16.18
CA ARG A 190 -8.45 -9.76 16.90
C ARG A 190 -7.95 -10.80 15.89
N ILE A 191 -6.65 -11.09 15.92
CA ILE A 191 -6.10 -12.24 15.19
C ILE A 191 -6.56 -13.49 15.95
N GLY A 192 -7.54 -14.21 15.41
CA GLY A 192 -7.95 -15.54 15.88
C GLY A 192 -9.46 -15.74 15.97
N GLY A 193 -9.99 -16.63 15.10
CA GLY A 193 -11.28 -17.30 15.30
C GLY A 193 -12.32 -17.04 14.21
N ILE A 194 -12.60 -18.07 13.41
CA ILE A 194 -13.65 -18.17 12.40
C ILE A 194 -14.99 -17.64 12.94
N GLY A 195 -15.60 -16.71 12.22
CA GLY A 195 -16.92 -16.15 12.53
C GLY A 195 -17.39 -15.23 11.42
N VAL A 196 -18.11 -15.81 10.44
CA VAL A 196 -18.67 -15.14 9.27
C VAL A 196 -19.73 -14.13 9.68
N HIS A 197 -19.57 -12.86 9.29
CA HIS A 197 -20.64 -11.98 8.79
C HIS A 197 -20.01 -10.77 8.09
N THR A 198 -20.09 -10.71 6.76
CA THR A 198 -19.75 -9.51 5.97
C THR A 198 -20.90 -9.18 5.03
N GLY A 199 -21.47 -7.98 5.18
CA GLY A 199 -22.22 -7.35 4.10
C GLY A 199 -21.21 -6.77 3.11
N ARG A 200 -21.15 -7.34 1.91
CA ARG A 200 -20.30 -6.91 0.79
C ARG A 200 -21.08 -5.95 -0.12
N ASP A 201 -20.41 -4.99 -0.74
CA ASP A 201 -20.91 -4.36 -1.96
C ASP A 201 -20.53 -5.21 -3.18
N ALA A 202 -20.99 -4.81 -4.38
CA ALA A 202 -20.91 -5.60 -5.62
C ALA A 202 -19.49 -5.97 -6.07
N GLU A 203 -18.44 -5.38 -5.47
CA GLU A 203 -17.04 -5.66 -5.76
C GLU A 203 -16.28 -6.28 -4.57
N GLY A 204 -16.96 -6.57 -3.45
CA GLY A 204 -16.36 -7.28 -2.32
C GLY A 204 -15.31 -6.46 -1.54
N ILE A 205 -15.26 -5.14 -1.71
CA ILE A 205 -14.34 -4.25 -1.02
C ILE A 205 -15.11 -3.50 0.08
N PRO A 206 -14.70 -3.52 1.35
CA PRO A 206 -15.35 -2.71 2.37
C PRO A 206 -15.13 -1.21 2.07
N THR A 207 -16.14 -0.56 1.50
CA THR A 207 -16.19 0.90 1.34
C THR A 207 -17.00 1.53 2.48
N PRO A 208 -16.53 2.62 3.12
CA PRO A 208 -17.38 3.39 4.01
C PRO A 208 -18.40 4.17 3.17
N ARG A 209 -19.70 3.93 3.42
CA ARG A 209 -20.77 4.82 2.96
C ARG A 209 -20.72 6.08 3.83
N PHE A 210 -20.35 7.22 3.24
CA PHE A 210 -20.69 8.50 3.83
C PHE A 210 -22.13 8.81 3.45
N CYS A 211 -23.05 8.74 4.42
CA CYS A 211 -24.36 9.35 4.26
C CYS A 211 -24.16 10.88 4.25
N SER A 212 -24.25 11.48 3.07
CA SER A 212 -24.56 12.89 2.91
C SER A 212 -25.98 13.11 3.43
N ASN A 213 -26.12 13.43 4.71
CA ASN A 213 -27.29 14.08 5.30
C ASN A 213 -26.97 14.42 6.76
N ALA A 214 -26.27 15.53 6.96
CA ALA A 214 -26.28 16.25 8.23
C ALA A 214 -26.67 17.70 7.93
N ALA A 215 -27.79 18.13 8.52
CA ALA A 215 -28.30 19.50 8.45
C ALA A 215 -27.24 20.53 8.87
N PRO A 216 -27.33 21.80 8.41
CA PRO A 216 -26.33 22.81 8.72
C PRO A 216 -26.34 23.13 10.22
N VAL A 217 -25.20 22.94 10.88
CA VAL A 217 -24.97 23.41 12.26
C VAL A 217 -24.90 24.93 12.22
N ARG A 218 -25.87 25.59 12.86
CA ARG A 218 -25.85 27.04 13.09
C ARG A 218 -24.67 27.39 14.01
N CYS A 219 -23.79 28.27 13.54
CA CYS A 219 -22.79 28.93 14.39
C CYS A 219 -23.51 29.93 15.31
N THR A 220 -23.46 29.71 16.62
CA THR A 220 -23.76 30.74 17.61
C THR A 220 -22.52 31.61 17.81
N THR A 221 -22.63 32.86 17.39
CA THR A 221 -21.68 33.95 17.65
C THR A 221 -21.58 34.24 19.15
N TRP A 222 -20.36 34.21 19.69
CA TRP A 222 -20.04 34.81 20.99
C TRP A 222 -19.76 36.29 20.77
N ALA A 223 -20.53 37.16 21.42
CA ALA A 223 -20.24 38.59 21.52
C ALA A 223 -19.31 38.84 22.72
N PRO A 224 -18.35 39.77 22.64
CA PRO A 224 -17.56 40.18 23.79
C PRO A 224 -18.30 41.26 24.57
N THR A 225 -18.36 41.11 25.90
CA THR A 225 -18.78 42.19 26.81
C THR A 225 -17.59 43.12 27.03
N ILE A 226 -17.83 44.43 26.89
CA ILE A 226 -16.92 45.53 27.29
C ILE A 226 -16.99 45.71 28.79
#